data_AF-A0A7U4DIA6-F1
#
_entry.id   AF-A0A7U4DIA6-F1
#
_cell.length_a   1.000
_cell.length_b   1.000
_cell.length_c   1.000
_cell.angle_alpha   90.00
_cell.angle_beta   90.00
_cell.angle_gamma   90.00
#
_symmetry.space_group_name_H-M   'P 1'
#
loop_
_entity.id
_entity.type
_entity.pdbx_description
1 polymer ?
#
loop_
_entity_poly.entity_id
_entity_poly.type
_entity_poly.pdbx_seq_one_letter_code
_entity_poly.pdbx_strand_id
1 'polypeptide(L)'
;MKNNLFFQSISNSLHPIFNSEKFLQIMSSLSEIILLILILSWILKKISSFKINKIISRMKIIERLSVGSQESIILVEVKQLRLLLGVTKKNISHLHTFPSNSKDELIKETNDTLLQKNLFNRSLKNFSKTSWKKTMFYRIIPFVFLLSLCPSAHADMPGLTSHILDDGSQTWSVPVQTLVFLTSLTFLPAFLLMMTSFTRIVIVFGLLRNALGTPYAPPNQILLGLALFLTFFIMSPTFEKIYKDAYVPFSQEKMNMEDAILKGSMPLKKFMLNQIRTPDLELFSKLAHISSYKNKNDIPMRILLPSFITSELKTAFQIGFTIFIPFLIIDLVVASVLMALGMMMVPPSTISLPFKLMLFVLVDGWQLLITSLAHSFNT
;
A
#
# COMPACT_ATOMS: atom_id res chain seq x y z
N MET A 1 23.17 -16.84 -43.54
CA MET A 1 22.67 -15.83 -44.50
C MET A 1 21.19 -15.42 -44.32
N LYS A 2 20.40 -16.01 -43.40
CA LYS A 2 19.02 -15.56 -43.09
C LYS A 2 18.91 -14.51 -41.96
N ASN A 3 19.95 -14.33 -41.14
CA ASN A 3 19.89 -13.42 -39.97
C ASN A 3 19.96 -11.92 -40.33
N ASN A 4 20.46 -11.57 -41.53
CA ASN A 4 20.45 -10.18 -41.97
C ASN A 4 19.04 -9.70 -42.37
N LEU A 5 18.14 -10.58 -42.82
CA LEU A 5 16.80 -10.17 -43.25
C LEU A 5 15.89 -9.78 -42.07
N PHE A 6 16.05 -10.42 -40.92
CA PHE A 6 15.27 -10.12 -39.71
C PHE A 6 15.76 -8.85 -39.00
N PHE A 7 17.08 -8.64 -38.94
CA PHE A 7 17.64 -7.39 -38.44
C PHE A 7 17.33 -6.20 -39.37
N GLN A 8 17.29 -6.42 -40.69
CA GLN A 8 16.89 -5.40 -41.66
C GLN A 8 15.37 -5.09 -41.61
N SER A 9 14.53 -6.07 -41.27
CA SER A 9 13.10 -5.82 -41.02
C SER A 9 12.86 -5.05 -39.72
N ILE A 10 13.66 -5.32 -38.68
CA ILE A 10 13.61 -4.55 -37.42
C ILE A 10 14.10 -3.12 -37.66
N SER A 11 15.21 -2.91 -38.35
CA SER A 11 15.72 -1.57 -38.65
C SER A 11 14.75 -0.74 -39.51
N ASN A 12 14.10 -1.38 -40.49
CA ASN A 12 13.10 -0.72 -41.33
C ASN A 12 11.77 -0.46 -40.59
N SER A 13 11.45 -1.24 -39.55
CA SER A 13 10.30 -1.02 -38.65
C SER A 13 10.54 0.04 -37.57
N LEU A 14 11.81 0.37 -37.27
CA LEU A 14 12.21 1.41 -36.31
C LEU A 14 12.30 2.80 -36.94
N HIS A 15 12.56 2.89 -38.25
CA HIS A 15 12.62 4.17 -38.97
C HIS A 15 11.33 5.04 -38.90
N PRO A 16 10.09 4.47 -38.85
CA PRO A 16 8.89 5.27 -38.61
C PRO A 16 8.63 5.61 -37.12
N ILE A 17 9.32 4.95 -36.17
CA ILE A 17 9.19 5.21 -34.72
C ILE A 17 10.04 6.41 -34.30
N PHE A 18 11.17 6.62 -34.98
CA PHE A 18 12.05 7.79 -34.81
C PHE A 18 11.80 8.90 -35.85
N ASN A 19 10.59 8.98 -36.42
CA ASN A 19 10.21 10.19 -37.13
C ASN A 19 9.95 11.28 -36.07
N SER A 20 10.65 12.41 -36.15
CA SER A 20 10.60 13.48 -35.13
C SER A 20 9.17 13.92 -34.80
N GLU A 21 8.31 13.96 -35.82
CA GLU A 21 6.87 14.24 -35.73
C GLU A 21 6.10 13.24 -34.86
N LYS A 22 6.28 11.92 -35.09
CA LYS A 22 5.58 10.86 -34.34
C LYS A 22 6.11 10.74 -32.91
N PHE A 23 7.40 10.91 -32.70
CA PHE A 23 7.99 10.93 -31.36
C PHE A 23 7.50 12.13 -30.54
N LEU A 24 7.43 13.32 -31.15
CA LEU A 24 6.84 14.50 -30.51
C LEU A 24 5.36 14.31 -30.18
N GLN A 25 4.59 13.64 -31.05
CA GLN A 25 3.17 13.32 -30.81
C GLN A 25 2.97 12.32 -29.65
N ILE A 26 3.87 11.35 -29.50
CA ILE A 26 3.87 10.42 -28.37
C ILE A 26 4.26 11.15 -27.07
N MET A 27 5.24 12.04 -27.12
CA MET A 27 5.64 12.85 -25.96
C MET A 27 4.56 13.86 -25.54
N SER A 28 3.86 14.48 -26.49
CA SER A 28 2.76 15.40 -26.18
C SER A 28 1.56 14.67 -25.58
N SER A 29 1.17 13.52 -26.13
CA SER A 29 0.06 12.71 -25.59
C SER A 29 0.38 12.14 -24.20
N LEU A 30 1.62 11.69 -23.94
CA LEU A 30 2.05 11.27 -22.61
C LEU A 30 2.03 12.43 -21.60
N SER A 31 2.49 13.62 -22.01
CA SER A 31 2.45 14.83 -21.18
C SER A 31 1.01 15.22 -20.83
N GLU A 32 0.07 15.13 -21.76
CA GLU A 32 -1.36 15.38 -21.53
C GLU A 32 -1.97 14.37 -20.55
N ILE A 33 -1.65 13.09 -20.68
CA ILE A 33 -2.13 12.05 -19.76
C ILE A 33 -1.61 12.30 -18.35
N ILE A 34 -0.33 12.63 -18.20
CA ILE A 34 0.29 12.94 -16.91
C ILE A 34 -0.38 14.18 -16.29
N LEU A 35 -0.61 15.22 -17.09
CA LEU A 35 -1.31 16.43 -16.64
C LEU A 35 -2.74 16.11 -16.19
N LEU A 36 -3.46 15.26 -16.93
CA LEU A 36 -4.82 14.85 -16.61
C LEU A 36 -4.88 14.02 -15.32
N ILE A 37 -3.92 13.12 -15.09
CA ILE A 37 -3.79 12.36 -13.84
C ILE A 37 -3.50 13.29 -12.66
N LEU A 38 -2.62 14.30 -12.84
CA LEU A 38 -2.34 15.28 -11.79
C LEU A 38 -3.56 16.15 -11.46
N ILE A 39 -4.31 16.57 -12.48
CA ILE A 39 -5.56 17.34 -12.33
C ILE A 39 -6.63 16.47 -11.65
N LEU A 40 -6.77 15.22 -12.05
CA LEU A 40 -7.72 14.28 -11.46
C LEU A 40 -7.37 13.97 -10.01
N SER A 41 -6.09 13.78 -9.70
CA SER A 41 -5.57 13.60 -8.34
C SER A 41 -5.83 14.84 -7.48
N TRP A 42 -5.63 16.04 -8.03
CA TRP A 42 -5.93 17.30 -7.35
C TRP A 42 -7.44 17.49 -7.07
N ILE A 43 -8.29 17.14 -8.06
CA ILE A 43 -9.76 17.14 -7.93
C ILE A 43 -10.22 16.09 -6.92
N LEU A 44 -9.69 14.88 -6.95
CA LEU A 44 -9.99 13.81 -6.00
C LEU A 44 -9.59 14.20 -4.58
N LYS A 45 -8.41 14.81 -4.40
CA LYS A 45 -7.99 15.34 -3.09
C LYS A 45 -8.94 16.42 -2.58
N LYS A 46 -9.47 17.25 -3.48
CA LYS A 46 -10.44 18.31 -3.16
C LYS A 46 -11.86 17.80 -2.89
N ILE A 47 -12.28 16.71 -3.54
CA ILE A 47 -13.59 16.06 -3.36
C ILE A 47 -13.57 15.07 -2.17
N SER A 48 -12.43 14.44 -1.85
CA SER A 48 -12.32 13.50 -0.71
C SER A 48 -12.46 14.16 0.67
N SER A 49 -12.50 15.49 0.74
CA SER A 49 -12.96 16.22 1.92
C SER A 49 -14.46 16.00 2.21
N PHE A 50 -15.20 15.29 1.34
CA PHE A 50 -16.54 14.81 1.64
C PHE A 50 -16.47 13.59 2.55
N LYS A 51 -16.48 13.87 3.86
CA LYS A 51 -16.57 12.93 4.98
C LYS A 51 -17.58 11.81 4.68
N ILE A 52 -17.10 10.63 4.34
CA ILE A 52 -17.88 9.38 4.33
C ILE A 52 -18.25 9.12 5.79
N ASN A 53 -19.46 9.54 6.17
CA ASN A 53 -19.98 9.33 7.51
C ASN A 53 -20.21 7.83 7.71
N LYS A 54 -19.31 7.26 8.52
CA LYS A 54 -19.39 5.95 9.14
C LYS A 54 -20.81 5.72 9.68
N ILE A 55 -21.48 4.69 9.16
CA ILE A 55 -22.73 4.14 9.71
C ILE A 55 -22.37 3.52 11.06
N ILE A 56 -22.42 4.34 12.10
CA ILE A 56 -22.48 3.90 13.49
C ILE A 56 -23.77 4.52 14.02
N SER A 57 -24.58 3.68 14.65
CA SER A 57 -25.87 4.05 15.26
C SER A 57 -25.75 5.37 16.01
N ARG A 58 -26.39 6.41 15.46
CA ARG A 58 -26.36 7.75 16.04
C ARG A 58 -27.22 7.75 17.30
N MET A 59 -26.58 7.57 18.44
CA MET A 59 -27.08 8.08 19.71
C MET A 59 -27.07 9.61 19.59
N LYS A 60 -28.24 10.23 19.58
CA LYS A 60 -28.36 11.69 19.48
C LYS A 60 -28.90 12.22 20.80
N ILE A 61 -28.13 13.10 21.44
CA ILE A 61 -28.62 13.84 22.60
C ILE A 61 -29.54 14.92 22.05
N ILE A 62 -30.83 14.87 22.41
CA ILE A 62 -31.82 15.86 21.98
C ILE A 62 -31.63 17.12 22.82
N GLU A 63 -31.65 16.96 24.15
CA GLU A 63 -31.58 18.07 25.09
C GLU A 63 -30.88 17.65 26.38
N ARG A 64 -30.24 18.62 27.03
CA ARG A 64 -29.59 18.47 28.34
C ARG A 64 -30.03 19.62 29.22
N LEU A 65 -30.67 19.31 30.33
CA LEU A 65 -31.10 20.27 31.35
C LEU A 65 -30.22 20.11 32.58
N SER A 66 -29.51 21.17 32.99
CA SER A 66 -28.76 21.17 34.25
C SER A 66 -29.72 21.44 35.40
N VAL A 67 -29.87 20.49 36.31
CA VAL A 67 -30.80 20.58 37.45
C VAL A 67 -30.04 20.92 38.75
N GLY A 68 -28.72 20.72 38.76
CA GLY A 68 -27.83 21.13 39.85
C GLY A 68 -26.45 21.52 39.36
N SER A 69 -25.52 21.80 40.28
CA SER A 69 -24.14 22.19 39.95
C SER A 69 -23.39 21.09 39.17
N GLN A 70 -23.78 19.83 39.36
CA GLN A 70 -23.14 18.65 38.75
C GLN A 70 -24.14 17.55 38.39
N GLU A 71 -25.42 17.91 38.26
CA GLU A 71 -26.51 17.00 37.92
C GLU A 71 -27.21 17.51 36.66
N SER A 72 -27.36 16.63 35.68
CA SER A 72 -28.05 16.97 34.44
C SER A 72 -28.95 15.85 33.98
N ILE A 73 -30.15 16.21 33.55
CA ILE A 73 -31.08 15.31 32.88
C ILE A 73 -30.81 15.40 31.38
N ILE A 74 -30.59 14.25 30.75
CA ILE A 74 -30.23 14.15 29.34
C ILE A 74 -31.29 13.30 28.64
N LEU A 75 -31.90 13.87 27.60
CA LEU A 75 -32.80 13.14 26.72
C LEU A 75 -32.02 12.60 25.54
N VAL A 76 -31.96 11.27 25.41
CA VAL A 76 -31.19 10.59 24.37
C VAL A 76 -32.11 9.81 23.45
N GLU A 77 -31.99 10.04 22.15
CA GLU A 77 -32.71 9.28 21.12
C GLU A 77 -31.81 8.16 20.59
N VAL A 78 -32.30 6.93 20.69
CA VAL A 78 -31.63 5.75 20.13
C VAL A 78 -32.64 4.97 19.29
N LYS A 79 -32.43 4.95 17.98
CA LYS A 79 -33.34 4.36 16.98
C LYS A 79 -34.73 5.00 17.01
N GLN A 80 -35.70 4.39 17.70
CA GLN A 80 -37.12 4.80 17.77
C GLN A 80 -37.60 4.99 19.22
N LEU A 81 -36.67 5.06 20.18
CA LEU A 81 -36.95 5.21 21.61
C LEU A 81 -36.25 6.47 22.14
N ARG A 82 -36.99 7.26 22.93
CA ARG A 82 -36.41 8.39 23.68
C ARG A 82 -36.22 7.97 25.14
N LEU A 83 -34.96 8.01 25.57
CA LEU A 83 -34.53 7.64 26.92
C LEU A 83 -34.22 8.91 27.70
N LEU A 84 -34.92 9.12 28.81
CA LEU A 84 -34.62 10.17 29.78
C LEU A 84 -33.63 9.62 30.80
N LEU A 85 -32.42 10.17 30.83
CA LEU A 85 -31.34 9.73 31.71
C LEU A 85 -31.01 10.82 32.73
N GLY A 86 -31.03 10.48 34.01
CA GLY A 86 -30.45 11.30 35.07
C GLY A 86 -28.95 11.01 35.17
N VAL A 87 -28.12 12.03 34.99
CA VAL A 87 -26.66 11.90 35.05
C VAL A 87 -26.13 12.68 36.25
N THR A 88 -25.56 11.96 37.21
CA THR A 88 -24.83 12.51 38.37
C THR A 88 -23.33 12.18 38.23
N LYS A 89 -22.47 12.81 39.04
CA LYS A 89 -21.02 12.55 39.01
C LYS A 89 -20.60 11.11 39.25
N LYS A 90 -21.43 10.31 39.93
CA LYS A 90 -21.10 8.93 40.31
C LYS A 90 -21.88 7.88 39.52
N ASN A 91 -23.13 8.15 39.11
CA ASN A 91 -24.00 7.17 38.45
C ASN A 91 -24.90 7.80 37.35
N ILE A 92 -25.25 6.99 36.35
CA ILE A 92 -26.28 7.28 35.33
C ILE A 92 -27.52 6.44 35.65
N SER A 93 -28.63 7.08 35.99
CA SER A 93 -29.90 6.43 36.28
C SER A 93 -30.88 6.62 35.14
N HIS A 94 -31.44 5.53 34.61
CA HIS A 94 -32.51 5.60 33.63
C HIS A 94 -33.82 6.00 34.31
N LEU A 95 -34.40 7.15 33.92
CA LEU A 95 -35.59 7.71 34.54
C LEU A 95 -36.87 7.26 33.82
N HIS A 96 -36.91 7.34 32.49
CA HIS A 96 -38.12 6.99 31.73
C HIS A 96 -37.84 6.71 30.23
N THR A 97 -38.60 5.79 29.62
CA THR A 97 -38.57 5.53 28.17
C THR A 97 -39.89 5.95 27.52
N PHE A 98 -39.84 6.67 26.40
CA PHE A 98 -41.02 7.03 25.62
C PHE A 98 -41.05 6.31 24.25
N PRO A 99 -42.19 5.74 23.82
CA PRO A 99 -42.36 5.27 22.44
C PRO A 99 -42.56 6.45 21.48
N SER A 100 -41.85 6.45 20.34
CA SER A 100 -41.96 7.50 19.32
C SER A 100 -43.33 7.42 18.61
N ASN A 101 -44.10 8.51 18.62
CA ASN A 101 -45.48 8.56 18.13
C ASN A 101 -45.52 8.61 16.58
N SER A 102 -46.18 7.65 15.93
CA SER A 102 -46.16 7.39 14.48
C SER A 102 -47.04 8.31 13.60
N LYS A 103 -47.45 9.49 14.11
CA LYS A 103 -48.25 10.46 13.34
C LYS A 103 -47.43 11.58 12.69
N ASP A 104 -46.16 11.73 13.05
CA ASP A 104 -45.27 12.76 12.49
C ASP A 104 -44.59 12.33 11.17
N GLU A 105 -44.67 11.05 10.76
CA GLU A 105 -44.04 10.54 9.53
C GLU A 105 -44.86 10.85 8.26
N LEU A 106 -46.19 10.76 8.30
CA LEU A 106 -47.04 11.01 7.12
C LEU A 106 -47.09 12.49 6.71
N ILE A 107 -46.93 13.42 7.66
CA ILE A 107 -46.90 14.87 7.37
C ILE A 107 -45.48 15.34 6.98
N LYS A 108 -44.42 14.59 7.33
CA LYS A 108 -43.03 14.89 6.94
C LYS A 108 -42.72 14.49 5.51
N GLU A 109 -43.17 13.34 5.03
CA GLU A 109 -42.88 12.92 3.64
C GLU A 109 -43.50 13.86 2.59
N THR A 110 -44.69 14.40 2.85
CA THR A 110 -45.34 15.35 1.93
C THR A 110 -44.71 16.75 1.98
N ASN A 111 -44.23 17.18 3.15
CA ASN A 111 -43.57 18.48 3.29
C ASN A 111 -42.09 18.46 2.89
N ASP A 112 -41.37 17.34 3.06
CA ASP A 112 -39.99 17.21 2.63
C ASP A 112 -39.87 17.18 1.10
N THR A 113 -40.83 16.61 0.38
CA THR A 113 -40.83 16.66 -1.10
C THR A 113 -41.08 18.08 -1.64
N LEU A 114 -41.97 18.86 -1.01
CA LEU A 114 -42.21 20.27 -1.38
C LEU A 114 -41.09 21.21 -0.92
N LEU A 115 -40.51 20.99 0.27
CA LEU A 115 -39.36 21.76 0.77
C LEU A 115 -38.08 21.43 0.00
N GLN A 116 -37.84 20.17 -0.38
CA GLN A 116 -36.65 19.80 -1.15
C GLN A 116 -36.69 20.40 -2.56
N LYS A 117 -37.88 20.49 -3.19
CA LYS A 117 -38.05 21.15 -4.49
C LYS A 117 -37.86 22.68 -4.40
N ASN A 118 -38.36 23.31 -3.34
CA ASN A 118 -38.17 24.75 -3.10
C ASN A 118 -36.76 25.12 -2.60
N LEU A 119 -36.11 24.28 -1.80
CA LEU A 119 -34.73 24.47 -1.34
C LEU A 119 -33.73 24.25 -2.47
N PHE A 120 -33.99 23.29 -3.37
CA PHE A 120 -33.14 23.08 -4.55
C PHE A 120 -33.23 24.26 -5.51
N ASN A 121 -34.44 24.78 -5.77
CA ASN A 121 -34.61 26.00 -6.58
C ASN A 121 -33.99 27.24 -5.93
N ARG A 122 -34.02 27.35 -4.60
CA ARG A 122 -33.40 28.48 -3.88
C ARG A 122 -31.87 28.34 -3.78
N SER A 123 -31.35 27.12 -3.72
CA SER A 123 -29.91 26.80 -3.73
C SER A 123 -29.29 27.04 -5.12
N LEU A 124 -29.97 26.65 -6.21
CA LEU A 124 -29.56 26.97 -7.58
C LEU A 124 -29.50 28.48 -7.84
N LYS A 125 -30.46 29.23 -7.28
CA LYS A 125 -30.49 30.71 -7.40
C LYS A 125 -29.37 31.39 -6.59
N ASN A 126 -28.94 30.78 -5.48
CA ASN A 126 -27.84 31.30 -4.66
C ASN A 126 -26.46 30.87 -5.19
N PHE A 127 -26.35 29.72 -5.86
CA PHE A 127 -25.10 29.28 -6.51
C PHE A 127 -24.71 30.18 -7.70
N SER A 128 -25.68 30.86 -8.33
CA SER A 128 -25.41 31.82 -9.42
C SER A 128 -25.01 33.22 -8.93
N LYS A 129 -25.16 33.51 -7.62
CA LYS A 129 -24.91 34.82 -7.00
C LYS A 129 -23.72 34.85 -6.03
N THR A 130 -23.15 33.71 -5.65
CA THR A 130 -21.87 33.67 -4.92
C THR A 130 -20.73 34.09 -5.85
N SER A 131 -19.82 34.92 -5.34
CA SER A 131 -18.81 35.74 -6.06
C SER A 131 -17.70 34.98 -6.82
N TRP A 132 -18.06 33.90 -7.50
CA TRP A 132 -17.20 32.99 -8.26
C TRP A 132 -17.02 33.35 -9.74
N LYS A 133 -17.69 34.39 -10.24
CA LYS A 133 -17.69 34.69 -11.69
C LYS A 133 -16.50 35.53 -12.20
N LYS A 134 -15.72 36.20 -11.35
CA LYS A 134 -14.59 37.02 -11.84
C LYS A 134 -13.22 36.40 -11.56
N THR A 135 -12.90 36.05 -10.32
CA THR A 135 -11.55 35.55 -9.95
C THR A 135 -11.24 34.13 -10.44
N MET A 136 -12.23 33.24 -10.53
CA MET A 136 -12.05 31.91 -11.16
C MET A 136 -12.09 32.01 -12.68
N PHE A 137 -12.92 32.88 -13.26
CA PHE A 137 -13.00 33.06 -14.71
C PHE A 137 -11.66 33.59 -15.28
N TYR A 138 -11.05 34.60 -14.66
CA TYR A 138 -9.73 35.10 -15.07
C TYR A 138 -8.58 34.09 -14.87
N ARG A 139 -8.74 33.07 -14.01
CA ARG A 139 -7.72 32.01 -13.81
C ARG A 139 -7.95 30.80 -14.72
N ILE A 140 -9.19 30.55 -15.15
CA ILE A 140 -9.56 29.44 -16.04
C ILE A 140 -9.43 29.85 -17.52
N ILE A 141 -9.69 31.11 -17.88
CA ILE A 141 -9.52 31.64 -19.25
C ILE A 141 -8.13 31.35 -19.84
N PRO A 142 -7.00 31.64 -19.16
CA PRO A 142 -5.68 31.35 -19.75
C PRO A 142 -5.43 29.85 -19.88
N PHE A 143 -5.99 29.02 -19.00
CA PHE A 143 -5.84 27.56 -19.07
C PHE A 143 -6.67 26.95 -20.21
N VAL A 144 -7.88 27.44 -20.44
CA VAL A 144 -8.74 27.03 -21.56
C VAL A 144 -8.21 27.58 -22.89
N PHE A 145 -7.67 28.80 -22.91
CA PHE A 145 -7.00 29.37 -24.08
C PHE A 145 -5.72 28.61 -24.45
N LEU A 146 -4.93 28.19 -23.45
CA LEU A 146 -3.77 27.32 -23.65
C LEU A 146 -4.18 25.92 -24.15
N LEU A 147 -5.30 25.38 -23.67
CA LEU A 147 -5.86 24.09 -24.12
C LEU A 147 -6.43 24.18 -25.55
N SER A 148 -6.93 25.35 -25.95
CA SER A 148 -7.50 25.57 -27.29
C SER A 148 -6.45 25.88 -28.37
N LEU A 149 -5.20 26.17 -27.98
CA LEU A 149 -4.07 26.30 -28.91
C LEU A 149 -3.37 24.95 -29.21
N CYS A 150 -3.83 23.85 -28.64
CA CYS A 150 -3.26 22.53 -28.93
C CYS A 150 -3.68 22.12 -30.35
N PRO A 151 -2.74 21.79 -31.27
CA PRO A 151 -3.11 21.26 -32.57
C PRO A 151 -3.96 20.00 -32.39
N SER A 152 -5.08 19.92 -33.10
CA SER A 152 -5.97 18.77 -33.12
C SER A 152 -5.25 17.54 -33.69
N ALA A 153 -4.42 16.90 -32.86
CA ALA A 153 -3.90 15.59 -33.11
C ALA A 153 -5.10 14.63 -33.05
N HIS A 154 -5.62 14.28 -34.22
CA HIS A 154 -6.57 13.19 -34.36
C HIS A 154 -5.83 11.92 -33.91
N ALA A 155 -5.99 11.55 -32.65
CA ALA A 155 -5.63 10.22 -32.18
C ALA A 155 -6.69 9.28 -32.74
N ASP A 156 -6.40 8.67 -33.89
CA ASP A 156 -7.12 7.47 -34.32
C ASP A 156 -7.01 6.48 -33.17
N MET A 157 -8.13 6.15 -32.51
CA MET A 157 -8.17 5.07 -31.55
C MET A 157 -7.68 3.81 -32.26
N PRO A 158 -6.55 3.20 -31.86
CA PRO A 158 -6.13 1.94 -32.42
C PRO A 158 -7.17 0.91 -32.00
N GLY A 159 -8.02 0.50 -32.95
CA GLY A 159 -8.95 -0.59 -32.73
C GLY A 159 -8.19 -1.83 -32.23
N LEU A 160 -8.74 -2.53 -31.24
CA LEU A 160 -8.28 -3.85 -30.86
C LEU A 160 -8.47 -4.78 -32.08
N THR A 161 -7.45 -4.92 -32.93
CA THR A 161 -7.42 -5.93 -33.98
C THR A 161 -6.43 -7.02 -33.56
N SER A 162 -6.94 -8.19 -33.21
CA SER A 162 -6.13 -9.41 -33.12
C SER A 162 -5.80 -9.85 -34.55
N HIS A 163 -4.53 -9.78 -34.94
CA HIS A 163 -4.09 -10.42 -36.17
C HIS A 163 -3.80 -11.89 -35.86
N ILE A 164 -4.57 -12.77 -36.47
CA ILE A 164 -4.30 -14.21 -36.48
C ILE A 164 -3.25 -14.43 -37.57
N LEU A 165 -2.06 -14.94 -37.21
CA LEU A 165 -1.08 -15.38 -38.19
C LEU A 165 -1.55 -16.70 -38.83
N ASP A 166 -1.05 -17.00 -40.03
CA ASP A 166 -1.40 -18.21 -40.81
C ASP A 166 -1.12 -19.55 -40.08
N ASP A 167 -0.44 -19.51 -38.93
CA ASP A 167 -0.15 -20.64 -38.02
C ASP A 167 -1.12 -20.75 -36.82
N GLY A 168 -2.21 -19.99 -36.81
CA GLY A 168 -3.21 -20.01 -35.72
C GLY A 168 -2.77 -19.34 -34.42
N SER A 169 -1.58 -18.72 -34.39
CA SER A 169 -1.12 -17.90 -33.26
C SER A 169 -1.74 -16.49 -33.30
N GLN A 170 -2.32 -16.09 -32.17
CA GLN A 170 -2.88 -14.74 -32.00
C GLN A 170 -1.80 -13.79 -31.52
N THR A 171 -1.52 -12.72 -32.27
CA THR A 171 -0.69 -11.61 -31.79
C THR A 171 -1.58 -10.46 -31.33
N TRP A 172 -1.33 -10.00 -30.11
CA TRP A 172 -2.00 -8.84 -29.54
C TRP A 172 -1.55 -7.58 -30.26
N SER A 173 -2.44 -6.59 -30.41
CA SER A 173 -2.04 -5.30 -30.95
C SER A 173 -0.98 -4.64 -30.04
N VAL A 174 0.02 -4.01 -30.66
CA VAL A 174 1.17 -3.34 -30.02
C VAL A 174 0.81 -2.47 -28.79
N PRO A 175 -0.36 -1.80 -28.72
CA PRO A 175 -0.77 -1.05 -27.52
C PRO A 175 -1.03 -1.93 -26.27
N VAL A 176 -1.64 -3.11 -26.42
CA VAL A 176 -1.97 -3.98 -25.28
C VAL A 176 -0.70 -4.64 -24.72
N GLN A 177 0.20 -5.08 -25.59
CA GLN A 177 1.49 -5.64 -25.19
C GLN A 177 2.32 -4.61 -24.41
N THR A 178 2.34 -3.35 -24.86
CA THR A 178 3.07 -2.27 -24.18
C THR A 178 2.46 -1.95 -22.82
N LEU A 179 1.12 -1.93 -22.69
CA LEU A 179 0.44 -1.70 -21.41
C LEU A 179 0.74 -2.80 -20.39
N VAL A 180 0.67 -4.06 -20.80
CA VAL A 180 1.00 -5.21 -19.94
C VAL A 180 2.46 -5.18 -19.53
N PHE A 181 3.36 -4.84 -20.45
CA PHE A 181 4.79 -4.71 -20.17
C PHE A 181 5.09 -3.63 -19.12
N LEU A 182 4.56 -2.42 -19.30
CA LEU A 182 4.74 -1.31 -18.35
C LEU A 182 4.13 -1.64 -16.98
N THR A 183 2.97 -2.29 -16.97
CA THR A 183 2.34 -2.73 -15.72
C THR A 183 3.22 -3.75 -15.02
N SER A 184 3.69 -4.79 -15.72
CA SER A 184 4.57 -5.82 -15.18
C SER A 184 5.87 -5.22 -14.62
N LEU A 185 6.46 -4.25 -15.33
CA LEU A 185 7.69 -3.57 -14.92
C LEU A 185 7.57 -2.87 -13.56
N THR A 186 6.38 -2.36 -13.20
CA THR A 186 6.17 -1.72 -11.88
C THR A 186 6.11 -2.71 -10.72
N PHE A 187 5.60 -3.92 -10.94
CA PHE A 187 5.48 -4.95 -9.90
C PHE A 187 6.74 -5.82 -9.77
N LEU A 188 7.51 -5.98 -10.85
CA LEU A 188 8.68 -6.85 -10.91
C LEU A 188 9.69 -6.61 -9.76
N PRO A 189 10.08 -5.37 -9.43
CA PRO A 189 11.06 -5.13 -8.36
C PRO A 189 10.56 -5.60 -6.98
N ALA A 190 9.27 -5.38 -6.70
CA ALA A 190 8.66 -5.80 -5.44
C ALA A 190 8.60 -7.33 -5.35
N PHE A 191 8.20 -8.01 -6.43
CA PHE A 191 8.18 -9.47 -6.49
C PHE A 191 9.55 -10.08 -6.29
N LEU A 192 10.57 -9.55 -6.96
CA LEU A 192 11.94 -10.05 -6.82
C LEU A 192 12.42 -9.92 -5.37
N LEU A 193 12.24 -8.76 -4.74
CA LEU A 193 12.63 -8.57 -3.34
C LEU A 193 11.89 -9.55 -2.40
N MET A 194 10.60 -9.79 -2.62
CA MET A 194 9.82 -10.73 -1.80
C MET A 194 10.23 -12.21 -1.96
N MET A 195 10.96 -12.58 -3.01
CA MET A 195 11.51 -13.93 -3.20
C MET A 195 12.88 -14.12 -2.53
N THR A 196 13.42 -13.09 -1.87
CA THR A 196 14.75 -13.08 -1.26
C THR A 196 14.69 -12.91 0.26
N SER A 197 15.86 -12.85 0.91
CA SER A 197 16.00 -12.55 2.34
C SER A 197 15.54 -11.15 2.76
N PHE A 198 15.25 -10.26 1.81
CA PHE A 198 14.95 -8.85 2.05
C PHE A 198 13.81 -8.62 3.04
N THR A 199 12.73 -9.39 2.92
CA THR A 199 11.50 -9.21 3.72
C THR A 199 11.76 -9.35 5.23
N ARG A 200 12.53 -10.35 5.66
CA ARG A 200 12.84 -10.54 7.09
C ARG A 200 13.73 -9.42 7.60
N ILE A 201 14.74 -9.03 6.84
CA ILE A 201 15.72 -8.02 7.25
C ILE A 201 15.05 -6.65 7.43
N VAL A 202 14.26 -6.20 6.45
CA VAL A 202 13.61 -4.87 6.50
C VAL A 202 12.62 -4.77 7.67
N ILE A 203 11.91 -5.86 7.99
CA ILE A 203 10.97 -5.89 9.11
C ILE A 203 11.72 -5.85 10.44
N VAL A 204 12.78 -6.65 10.59
CA VAL A 204 13.58 -6.66 11.84
C VAL A 204 14.21 -5.29 12.09
N PHE A 205 14.77 -4.64 11.08
CA PHE A 205 15.29 -3.27 11.19
C PHE A 205 14.19 -2.24 11.50
N GLY A 206 13.01 -2.38 10.89
CA GLY A 206 11.86 -1.54 11.19
C GLY A 206 11.40 -1.68 12.65
N LEU A 207 11.35 -2.90 13.18
CA LEU A 207 11.00 -3.19 14.57
C LEU A 207 12.08 -2.68 15.53
N LEU A 208 13.36 -2.87 15.22
CA LEU A 208 14.47 -2.32 16.02
C LEU A 208 14.35 -0.80 16.19
N ARG A 209 14.13 -0.07 15.09
CA ARG A 209 13.99 1.39 15.15
C ARG A 209 12.86 1.80 16.10
N ASN A 210 11.72 1.12 16.01
CA ASN A 210 10.59 1.38 16.90
C ASN A 210 10.93 1.05 18.37
N ALA A 211 11.72 -0.01 18.61
CA ALA A 211 12.16 -0.41 19.95
C ALA A 211 13.08 0.64 20.62
N LEU A 212 13.99 1.21 19.84
CA LEU A 212 14.90 2.27 20.29
C LEU A 212 14.15 3.55 20.69
N GLY A 213 12.95 3.79 20.15
CA GLY A 213 12.13 4.95 20.51
C GLY A 213 12.61 6.27 19.89
N THR A 214 13.46 6.20 18.87
CA THR A 214 14.01 7.35 18.15
C THR A 214 13.05 7.80 17.03
N PRO A 215 12.53 9.05 17.04
CA PRO A 215 11.56 9.49 16.03
C PRO A 215 12.14 9.72 14.63
N TYR A 216 13.45 9.96 14.50
CA TYR A 216 14.07 10.39 13.23
C TYR A 216 15.31 9.61 12.79
N ALA A 217 15.92 8.79 13.67
CA ALA A 217 17.16 8.08 13.37
C ALA A 217 17.04 6.58 13.69
N PRO A 218 17.46 5.65 12.81
CA PRO A 218 17.95 5.87 11.45
C PRO A 218 16.80 6.17 10.45
N PRO A 219 17.04 6.98 9.40
CA PRO A 219 16.09 7.21 8.31
C PRO A 219 15.68 5.92 7.60
N ASN A 220 14.44 5.85 7.11
CA ASN A 220 13.93 4.69 6.34
C ASN A 220 14.83 4.32 5.15
N GLN A 221 15.40 5.32 4.48
CA GLN A 221 16.29 5.12 3.33
C GLN A 221 17.58 4.38 3.72
N ILE A 222 18.14 4.68 4.91
CA ILE A 222 19.35 4.00 5.39
C ILE A 222 19.03 2.56 5.76
N LEU A 223 17.90 2.32 6.46
CA LEU A 223 17.47 0.95 6.78
C LEU A 223 17.19 0.12 5.52
N LEU A 224 16.58 0.74 4.52
CA LEU A 224 16.32 0.12 3.22
C LEU A 224 17.63 -0.24 2.50
N GLY A 225 18.59 0.71 2.47
CA GLY A 225 19.92 0.48 1.87
C GLY A 225 20.68 -0.64 2.57
N LEU A 226 20.72 -0.62 3.90
CA LEU A 226 21.33 -1.69 4.71
C LEU A 226 20.66 -3.04 4.46
N ALA A 227 19.33 -3.09 4.41
CA ALA A 227 18.59 -4.32 4.13
C ALA A 227 18.92 -4.87 2.74
N LEU A 228 19.06 -4.00 1.76
CA LEU A 228 19.35 -4.37 0.38
C LEU A 228 20.80 -4.87 0.22
N PHE A 229 21.79 -4.20 0.82
CA PHE A 229 23.17 -4.69 0.83
C PHE A 229 23.31 -6.02 1.57
N LEU A 230 22.66 -6.17 2.72
CA LEU A 230 22.67 -7.44 3.45
C LEU A 230 21.97 -8.56 2.67
N THR A 231 20.93 -8.22 1.91
CA THR A 231 20.27 -9.17 0.99
C THR A 231 21.23 -9.63 -0.10
N PHE A 232 21.97 -8.74 -0.75
CA PHE A 232 22.97 -9.14 -1.73
C PHE A 232 24.06 -10.03 -1.12
N PHE A 233 24.51 -9.69 0.09
CA PHE A 233 25.50 -10.49 0.81
C PHE A 233 25.00 -11.92 1.09
N ILE A 234 23.80 -12.06 1.66
CA ILE A 234 23.21 -13.37 2.01
C ILE A 234 22.83 -14.17 0.77
N MET A 235 22.31 -13.50 -0.27
CA MET A 235 21.84 -14.14 -1.50
C MET A 235 22.95 -14.40 -2.53
N SER A 236 24.18 -13.97 -2.26
CA SER A 236 25.35 -14.19 -3.13
C SER A 236 25.44 -15.61 -3.74
N PRO A 237 25.36 -16.72 -2.97
CA PRO A 237 25.43 -18.08 -3.55
C PRO A 237 24.24 -18.44 -4.46
N THR A 238 23.07 -17.83 -4.24
CA THR A 238 21.90 -18.02 -5.10
C THR A 238 22.04 -17.24 -6.39
N PHE A 239 22.48 -15.98 -6.32
CA PHE A 239 22.75 -15.15 -7.49
C PHE A 239 23.87 -15.71 -8.36
N GLU A 240 24.92 -16.28 -7.74
CA GLU A 240 26.00 -16.93 -8.49
C GLU A 240 25.51 -18.13 -9.30
N LYS A 241 24.62 -18.96 -8.73
CA LYS A 241 24.00 -20.08 -9.46
C LYS A 241 23.11 -19.59 -10.61
N ILE A 242 22.29 -18.57 -10.38
CA ILE A 242 21.46 -17.97 -11.44
C ILE A 242 22.35 -17.43 -12.57
N TYR A 243 23.46 -16.77 -12.22
CA TYR A 243 24.40 -16.24 -13.19
C TYR A 243 25.03 -17.35 -14.05
N LYS A 244 25.53 -18.43 -13.42
CA LYS A 244 26.20 -19.54 -14.11
C LYS A 244 25.22 -20.42 -14.92
N ASP A 245 24.06 -20.73 -14.35
CA ASP A 245 23.16 -21.75 -14.92
C ASP A 245 22.11 -21.18 -15.88
N ALA A 246 21.78 -19.89 -15.76
CA ALA A 246 20.76 -19.23 -16.59
C ALA A 246 21.33 -18.09 -17.43
N TYR A 247 22.02 -17.12 -16.82
CA TYR A 247 22.47 -15.92 -17.54
C TYR A 247 23.57 -16.21 -18.58
N VAL A 248 24.64 -16.92 -18.20
CA VAL A 248 25.75 -17.23 -19.11
C VAL A 248 25.31 -18.05 -20.33
N PRO A 249 24.54 -19.15 -20.19
CA PRO A 249 24.05 -19.91 -21.34
C PRO A 249 23.09 -19.10 -22.23
N PHE A 250 22.23 -18.27 -21.64
CA PHE A 250 21.32 -17.39 -22.37
C PHE A 250 22.08 -16.33 -23.18
N SER A 251 23.08 -15.68 -22.57
CA SER A 251 23.93 -14.69 -23.25
C SER A 251 24.79 -15.29 -24.37
N GLN A 252 25.03 -16.60 -24.33
CA GLN A 252 25.76 -17.35 -25.37
C GLN A 252 24.82 -17.97 -26.41
N GLU A 253 23.53 -17.61 -26.40
CA GLU A 253 22.50 -18.17 -27.30
C GLU A 253 22.38 -19.70 -27.24
N LYS A 254 22.84 -20.33 -26.15
CA LYS A 254 22.77 -21.79 -25.93
C LYS A 254 21.41 -22.22 -25.36
N MET A 255 20.53 -21.28 -25.05
CA MET A 255 19.27 -21.51 -24.36
C MET A 255 18.26 -20.41 -24.69
N ASN A 256 16.99 -20.80 -24.84
CA ASN A 256 15.88 -19.86 -25.01
C ASN A 256 15.54 -19.16 -23.68
N MET A 257 14.87 -18.01 -23.76
CA MET A 257 14.46 -17.25 -22.57
C MET A 257 13.56 -18.05 -21.62
N GLU A 258 12.66 -18.88 -22.16
CA GLU A 258 11.76 -19.73 -21.36
C GLU A 258 12.54 -20.72 -20.49
N ASP A 259 13.49 -21.44 -21.09
CA ASP A 259 14.36 -22.37 -20.38
C ASP A 259 15.27 -21.65 -19.37
N ALA A 260 15.75 -20.45 -19.71
CA ALA A 260 16.58 -19.63 -18.83
C ALA A 260 15.80 -19.19 -17.58
N ILE A 261 14.53 -18.79 -17.73
CA ILE A 261 13.65 -18.45 -16.60
C ILE A 261 13.39 -19.69 -15.74
N LEU A 262 13.10 -20.85 -16.36
CA LEU A 262 12.86 -22.08 -15.63
C LEU A 262 14.09 -22.50 -14.81
N LYS A 263 15.28 -22.55 -15.42
CA LYS A 263 16.53 -22.87 -14.70
C LYS A 263 16.90 -21.81 -13.67
N GLY A 264 16.76 -20.52 -13.99
CA GLY A 264 17.03 -19.42 -13.08
C GLY A 264 16.09 -19.39 -11.87
N SER A 265 14.88 -19.93 -12.00
CA SER A 265 13.94 -20.04 -10.88
C SER A 265 14.29 -21.17 -9.88
N MET A 266 15.07 -22.18 -10.29
CA MET A 266 15.39 -23.33 -9.45
C MET A 266 16.23 -22.98 -8.21
N PRO A 267 17.32 -22.17 -8.30
CA PRO A 267 18.06 -21.71 -7.13
C PRO A 267 17.19 -20.92 -6.15
N LEU A 268 16.33 -20.03 -6.65
CA LEU A 268 15.37 -19.28 -5.82
C LEU A 268 14.40 -20.21 -5.11
N LYS A 269 13.86 -21.19 -5.84
CA LYS A 269 12.96 -22.22 -5.29
C LYS A 269 13.62 -22.98 -4.15
N LYS A 270 14.87 -23.42 -4.35
CA LYS A 270 15.65 -24.14 -3.35
C LYS A 270 15.93 -23.28 -2.12
N PHE A 271 16.30 -22.01 -2.32
CA PHE A 271 16.48 -21.06 -1.23
C PHE A 271 15.20 -20.91 -0.39
N MET A 272 14.06 -20.65 -1.03
CA MET A 272 12.77 -20.50 -0.33
C MET A 272 12.38 -21.77 0.43
N LEU A 273 12.52 -22.94 -0.19
CA LEU A 273 12.20 -24.23 0.45
C LEU A 273 13.02 -24.51 1.72
N ASN A 274 14.25 -24.02 1.78
CA ASN A 274 15.09 -24.17 2.97
C ASN A 274 14.66 -23.28 4.14
N GLN A 275 13.95 -22.18 3.87
CA GLN A 275 13.51 -21.22 4.89
C GLN A 275 12.04 -21.41 5.31
N ILE A 276 11.23 -22.08 4.50
CA ILE A 276 9.81 -22.29 4.79
C ILE A 276 9.63 -23.24 5.96
N ARG A 277 8.71 -22.87 6.86
CA ARG A 277 8.26 -23.75 7.95
C ARG A 277 7.27 -24.77 7.40
N THR A 278 7.45 -26.05 7.76
CA THR A 278 6.56 -27.14 7.33
C THR A 278 5.06 -26.85 7.54
N PRO A 279 4.61 -26.32 8.71
CA PRO A 279 3.19 -26.02 8.93
C PRO A 279 2.63 -24.97 7.96
N ASP A 280 3.44 -23.99 7.56
CA ASP A 280 3.00 -22.92 6.66
C ASP A 280 2.85 -23.46 5.23
N LEU A 281 3.77 -24.32 4.79
CA LEU A 281 3.67 -25.01 3.50
C LEU A 281 2.45 -25.93 3.43
N GLU A 282 2.21 -26.71 4.48
CA GLU A 282 1.06 -27.61 4.57
C GLU A 282 -0.27 -26.85 4.53
N LEU A 283 -0.35 -25.71 5.21
CA LEU A 283 -1.53 -24.85 5.20
C LEU A 283 -1.89 -24.45 3.76
N PHE A 284 -0.94 -23.88 3.02
CA PHE A 284 -1.21 -23.43 1.65
C PHE A 284 -1.42 -24.59 0.68
N SER A 285 -0.79 -25.76 0.90
CA SER A 285 -1.10 -26.95 0.10
C SER A 285 -2.52 -27.44 0.31
N LYS A 286 -3.00 -27.44 1.57
CA LYS A 286 -4.39 -27.79 1.91
C LYS A 286 -5.38 -26.82 1.30
N LEU A 287 -5.10 -25.51 1.38
CA LEU A 287 -5.92 -24.46 0.76
C LEU A 287 -5.97 -24.56 -0.77
N ALA A 288 -4.90 -25.05 -1.39
CA ALA A 288 -4.82 -25.29 -2.82
C ALA A 288 -5.42 -26.64 -3.26
N HIS A 289 -5.98 -27.43 -2.33
CA HIS A 289 -6.51 -28.78 -2.58
C HIS A 289 -5.52 -29.76 -3.22
N ILE A 290 -4.22 -29.60 -2.96
CA ILE A 290 -3.18 -30.51 -3.44
C ILE A 290 -2.74 -31.41 -2.29
N SER A 291 -3.03 -32.71 -2.43
CA SER A 291 -2.96 -33.69 -1.36
C SER A 291 -1.56 -34.27 -1.13
N SER A 292 -0.66 -34.23 -2.11
CA SER A 292 0.72 -34.69 -1.93
C SER A 292 1.65 -34.26 -3.06
N TYR A 293 2.93 -34.03 -2.75
CA TYR A 293 4.01 -33.86 -3.72
C TYR A 293 5.00 -35.01 -3.57
N LYS A 294 5.49 -35.55 -4.69
CA LYS A 294 6.51 -36.62 -4.66
C LYS A 294 7.85 -36.10 -4.15
N ASN A 295 8.24 -34.89 -4.57
CA ASN A 295 9.44 -34.21 -4.11
C ASN A 295 9.14 -32.76 -3.68
N LYS A 296 9.94 -32.22 -2.75
CA LYS A 296 9.88 -30.79 -2.36
C LYS A 296 10.07 -29.85 -3.55
N ASN A 297 10.83 -30.26 -4.55
CA ASN A 297 11.10 -29.47 -5.75
C ASN A 297 9.91 -29.43 -6.73
N ASP A 298 8.86 -30.23 -6.54
CA ASP A 298 7.70 -30.24 -7.44
C ASP A 298 6.63 -29.22 -7.03
N ILE A 299 6.80 -28.57 -5.87
CA ILE A 299 5.83 -27.62 -5.33
C ILE A 299 5.69 -26.41 -6.25
N PRO A 300 4.49 -26.05 -6.74
CA PRO A 300 4.33 -24.93 -7.66
C PRO A 300 4.62 -23.59 -6.97
N MET A 301 5.19 -22.63 -7.72
CA MET A 301 5.59 -21.31 -7.20
C MET A 301 4.42 -20.56 -6.56
N ARG A 302 3.20 -20.76 -7.06
CA ARG A 302 1.95 -20.16 -6.55
C ARG A 302 1.66 -20.52 -5.08
N ILE A 303 2.12 -21.68 -4.62
CA ILE A 303 1.95 -22.15 -3.24
C ILE A 303 3.20 -21.81 -2.43
N LEU A 304 4.37 -21.99 -3.04
CA LEU A 304 5.65 -21.74 -2.40
C LEU A 304 5.81 -20.29 -1.95
N LEU A 305 5.49 -19.33 -2.82
CA LEU A 305 5.71 -17.90 -2.57
C LEU A 305 4.89 -17.37 -1.38
N PRO A 306 3.56 -17.58 -1.29
CA PRO A 306 2.81 -17.16 -0.10
C PRO A 306 3.22 -17.94 1.17
N SER A 307 3.61 -19.21 1.06
CA SER A 307 4.14 -19.98 2.19
C SER A 307 5.47 -19.42 2.70
N PHE A 308 6.35 -18.99 1.79
CA PHE A 308 7.62 -18.34 2.10
C PHE A 308 7.39 -17.01 2.80
N ILE A 309 6.61 -16.11 2.20
CA ILE A 309 6.36 -14.78 2.77
C ILE A 309 5.76 -14.90 4.18
N THR A 310 4.79 -15.79 4.39
CA THR A 310 4.20 -15.98 5.73
C THR A 310 5.19 -16.56 6.75
N SER A 311 6.05 -17.50 6.33
CA SER A 311 7.13 -18.04 7.17
C SER A 311 8.15 -16.97 7.55
N GLU A 312 8.56 -16.14 6.58
CA GLU A 312 9.49 -15.03 6.77
C GLU A 312 8.92 -13.96 7.69
N LEU A 313 7.65 -13.59 7.51
CA LEU A 313 6.96 -12.65 8.39
C LEU A 313 6.97 -13.16 9.83
N LYS A 314 6.54 -14.41 10.08
CA LYS A 314 6.53 -15.00 11.42
C LYS A 314 7.92 -14.96 12.06
N THR A 315 8.94 -15.37 11.32
CA THR A 315 10.33 -15.38 11.80
C THR A 315 10.84 -13.97 12.09
N ALA A 316 10.55 -13.00 11.21
CA ALA A 316 10.92 -11.60 11.40
C ALA A 316 10.25 -10.97 12.64
N PHE A 317 8.97 -11.26 12.87
CA PHE A 317 8.26 -10.80 14.07
C PHE A 317 8.79 -11.48 15.34
N GLN A 318 9.16 -12.76 15.30
CA GLN A 318 9.78 -13.45 16.44
C GLN A 318 11.13 -12.83 16.81
N ILE A 319 11.98 -12.58 15.82
CA ILE A 319 13.27 -11.90 16.01
C ILE A 319 13.03 -10.48 16.55
N GLY A 320 12.17 -9.70 15.90
CA GLY A 320 11.87 -8.34 16.29
C GLY A 320 11.26 -8.23 17.70
N PHE A 321 10.41 -9.17 18.10
CA PHE A 321 9.88 -9.25 19.47
C PHE A 321 10.99 -9.52 20.47
N THR A 322 11.88 -10.48 20.18
CA THR A 322 13.01 -10.82 21.05
C THR A 322 13.94 -9.63 21.27
N ILE A 323 14.20 -8.84 20.21
CA ILE A 323 14.96 -7.60 20.26
C ILE A 323 14.23 -6.53 21.10
N PHE A 324 12.90 -6.51 21.10
CA PHE A 324 12.09 -5.53 21.82
C PHE A 324 12.17 -5.69 23.34
N ILE A 325 12.32 -6.91 23.84
CA ILE A 325 12.28 -7.25 25.28
C ILE A 325 13.25 -6.41 26.13
N PRO A 326 14.57 -6.36 25.85
CA PRO A 326 15.49 -5.58 26.68
C PRO A 326 15.14 -4.09 26.74
N PHE A 327 14.70 -3.50 25.62
CA PHE A 327 14.30 -2.09 25.57
C PHE A 327 13.00 -1.82 26.33
N LEU A 328 12.06 -2.75 26.28
CA LEU A 328 10.81 -2.68 27.03
C LEU A 328 11.08 -2.72 28.53
N ILE A 329 12.01 -3.57 28.98
CA ILE A 329 12.41 -3.62 30.39
C ILE A 329 12.96 -2.27 30.85
N ILE A 330 13.82 -1.61 30.04
CA ILE A 330 14.32 -0.27 30.35
C ILE A 330 13.16 0.73 30.49
N ASP A 331 12.21 0.72 29.56
CA ASP A 331 11.04 1.61 29.62
C ASP A 331 10.22 1.41 30.90
N LEU A 332 9.94 0.17 31.27
CA LEU A 332 9.16 -0.15 32.48
C LEU A 332 9.91 0.24 33.76
N VAL A 333 11.21 -0.03 33.84
CA VAL A 333 12.03 0.34 34.99
C VAL A 333 12.09 1.85 35.14
N VAL A 334 12.42 2.58 34.06
CA VAL A 334 12.49 4.05 34.08
C VAL A 334 11.14 4.67 34.45
N ALA A 335 10.03 4.17 33.88
CA ALA A 335 8.69 4.63 34.22
C ALA A 335 8.37 4.45 35.72
N SER A 336 8.70 3.29 36.29
CA SER A 336 8.45 3.01 37.72
C SER A 336 9.24 3.95 38.64
N VAL A 337 10.49 4.28 38.28
CA VAL A 337 11.35 5.20 39.04
C VAL A 337 10.83 6.64 38.93
N LEU A 338 10.44 7.10 37.73
CA LEU A 338 9.84 8.43 37.53
C LEU A 338 8.55 8.60 38.34
N MET A 339 7.69 7.58 38.34
CA MET A 339 6.46 7.58 39.14
C MET A 339 6.77 7.63 40.64
N ALA A 340 7.78 6.89 41.12
CA ALA A 340 8.20 6.91 42.52
C ALA A 340 8.75 8.29 42.96
N LEU A 341 9.40 9.02 42.05
CA LEU A 341 9.88 10.39 42.29
C LEU A 341 8.78 11.46 42.19
N GLY A 342 7.54 11.08 41.85
CA GLY A 342 6.41 12.01 41.71
C GLY A 342 6.38 12.78 40.39
N MET A 343 7.26 12.45 39.43
CA MET A 343 7.33 13.11 38.13
C MET A 343 6.32 12.52 37.14
N MET A 344 5.03 12.81 37.32
CA MET A 344 3.95 12.28 36.47
C MET A 344 3.88 12.94 35.07
N MET A 345 4.42 14.14 34.91
CA MET A 345 4.27 14.95 33.68
C MET A 345 5.37 14.70 32.63
N VAL A 346 6.47 14.04 33.01
CA VAL A 346 7.57 13.76 32.09
C VAL A 346 7.31 12.41 31.42
N PRO A 347 7.22 12.35 30.07
CA PRO A 347 7.07 11.09 29.36
C PRO A 347 8.26 10.16 29.64
N PRO A 348 8.05 8.95 30.20
CA PRO A 348 9.15 8.04 30.53
C PRO A 348 10.03 7.67 29.33
N SER A 349 9.45 7.64 28.12
CA SER A 349 10.15 7.35 26.87
C SER A 349 11.28 8.34 26.55
N THR A 350 11.15 9.60 26.96
CA THR A 350 12.18 10.62 26.71
C THR A 350 13.39 10.39 27.61
N ILE A 351 13.16 9.91 28.83
CA ILE A 351 14.22 9.64 29.82
C ILE A 351 14.85 8.27 29.58
N SER A 352 14.10 7.28 29.10
CA SER A 352 14.63 5.94 28.81
C SER A 352 15.50 5.90 27.55
N LEU A 353 15.28 6.81 26.60
CA LEU A 353 16.01 6.88 25.33
C LEU A 353 17.55 6.83 25.46
N PRO A 354 18.22 7.71 26.25
CA PRO A 354 19.68 7.65 26.41
C PRO A 354 20.17 6.31 26.97
N PHE A 355 19.43 5.70 27.91
CA PHE A 355 19.78 4.37 28.45
C PHE A 355 19.66 3.27 27.40
N LYS A 356 18.64 3.31 26.55
CA LYS A 356 18.48 2.37 25.44
C LYS A 356 19.62 2.48 24.43
N LEU A 357 19.96 3.71 24.05
CA LEU A 357 21.06 3.97 23.12
C LEU A 357 22.40 3.53 23.73
N MET A 358 22.63 3.82 25.01
CA MET A 358 23.82 3.38 25.74
C MET A 358 23.92 1.85 25.74
N LEU A 359 22.85 1.14 26.13
CA LEU A 359 22.83 -0.32 26.11
C LEU A 359 23.09 -0.86 24.70
N PHE A 360 22.43 -0.31 23.69
CA PHE A 360 22.57 -0.77 22.30
C PHE A 360 23.99 -0.58 21.75
N VAL A 361 24.66 0.51 22.10
CA VAL A 361 26.06 0.73 21.71
C VAL A 361 27.01 -0.14 22.53
N LEU A 362 26.81 -0.29 23.84
CA LEU A 362 27.68 -1.08 24.71
C LEU A 362 27.73 -2.58 24.35
N VAL A 363 26.66 -3.11 23.77
CA VAL A 363 26.59 -4.52 23.34
C VAL A 363 26.94 -4.71 21.86
N ASP A 364 27.43 -3.67 21.19
CA ASP A 364 27.65 -3.65 19.73
C ASP A 364 26.40 -4.14 18.97
N GLY A 365 25.24 -3.56 19.30
CA GLY A 365 23.93 -4.06 18.87
C GLY A 365 23.77 -4.16 17.35
N TRP A 366 24.38 -3.26 16.57
CA TRP A 366 24.37 -3.39 15.10
C TRP A 366 25.08 -4.65 14.61
N GLN A 367 26.27 -4.93 15.14
CA GLN A 367 27.04 -6.12 14.76
C GLN A 367 26.30 -7.38 15.18
N LEU A 368 25.80 -7.44 16.42
CA LEU A 368 25.04 -8.58 16.93
C LEU A 368 23.81 -8.87 16.06
N LEU A 369 23.06 -7.83 15.67
CA LEU A 369 21.87 -7.98 14.83
C LEU A 369 22.20 -8.45 13.42
N ILE A 370 23.21 -7.86 12.77
CA ILE A 370 23.61 -8.25 11.42
C ILE A 370 24.12 -9.69 11.41
N THR A 371 24.97 -10.06 12.37
CA THR A 371 25.48 -11.43 12.51
C THR A 371 24.36 -12.43 12.80
N SER A 372 23.45 -12.11 13.72
CA SER A 372 22.30 -12.97 14.04
C SER A 372 21.34 -13.12 12.85
N LEU A 373 21.09 -12.04 12.10
CA LEU A 373 20.27 -12.09 10.88
C LEU A 373 20.92 -12.96 9.81
N ALA A 374 22.22 -12.79 9.56
CA ALA A 374 22.96 -13.58 8.58
C ALA A 374 22.93 -15.08 8.93
N HIS A 375 23.18 -15.44 10.19
CA HIS A 375 23.10 -16.83 10.67
C HIS A 375 21.67 -17.39 10.68
N SER A 376 20.65 -16.54 10.74
CA SER A 376 19.24 -16.97 10.71
C SER A 376 18.83 -17.53 9.34
N PHE A 377 19.59 -17.24 8.28
CA PHE A 377 19.37 -17.85 6.97
C PHE A 377 20.27 -19.08 6.82
N ASN A 378 19.66 -20.26 6.79
CA ASN A 378 20.35 -21.48 6.38
C ASN A 378 20.51 -21.48 4.85
N THR A 379 21.64 -20.96 4.35
CA THR A 379 21.97 -20.91 2.92
C THR A 379 22.68 -22.16 2.42
#